data_AF-A0A7X8FEF7-F1
#
_entry.id   AF-A0A7X8FEF7-F1
#
_cell.length_a   1.000
_cell.length_b   1.000
_cell.length_c   1.000
_cell.angle_alpha   90.00
_cell.angle_beta   90.00
_cell.angle_gamma   90.00
#
_symmetry.space_group_name_H-M   'P 1'
#
loop_
_entity.id
_entity.type
_entity.pdbx_description
1 polymer ?
#
loop_
_entity_poly.entity_id
_entity_poly.type
_entity_poly.pdbx_seq_one_letter_code
_entity_poly.pdbx_strand_id
1 'polypeptide(L)' 'LSDRFLAMVLPFSGKEGADIVVEKLVNWLPGKWSFSIAIYPHHGEDENTLFDYAQGQLLKIEN' A
#
# COMPACT_ATOMS: atom_id res chain seq x y z
N LEU A 1 3.40 9.60 -11.12
CA LEU A 1 4.01 9.18 -9.85
C LEU A 1 5.16 10.14 -9.56
N SER A 2 5.12 10.88 -8.45
CA SER A 2 6.27 11.69 -8.04
C SER A 2 7.40 10.75 -7.58
N ASP A 3 8.65 11.22 -7.60
CA ASP A 3 9.84 10.46 -7.15
C ASP A 3 9.80 10.02 -5.67
N ARG A 4 8.70 10.30 -4.95
CA ARG A 4 8.50 10.01 -3.53
C ARG A 4 7.52 8.87 -3.25
N PHE A 5 6.87 8.28 -4.26
CA PHE A 5 5.90 7.20 -4.06
C PHE A 5 6.38 5.88 -4.66
N LEU A 6 6.32 4.81 -3.87
CA LEU A 6 6.56 3.43 -4.30
C LEU A 6 5.24 2.64 -4.21
N ALA A 7 4.93 1.84 -5.23
CA ALA A 7 3.81 0.92 -5.22
C ALA A 7 4.32 -0.52 -5.32
N MET A 8 3.72 -1.43 -4.55
CA MET A 8 4.04 -2.86 -4.55
C MET A 8 2.75 -3.66 -4.74
N VAL A 9 2.77 -4.58 -5.70
CA VAL A 9 1.66 -5.51 -5.95
C VAL A 9 2.03 -6.86 -5.35
N LEU A 10 1.14 -7.42 -4.54
CA LEU A 10 1.30 -8.72 -3.88
C LEU A 10 0.23 -9.70 -4.39
N PRO A 11 0.53 -10.49 -5.45
CA PRO A 11 -0.42 -11.47 -5.96
C PRO A 11 -0.80 -12.50 -4.89
N PHE A 12 -2.05 -12.97 -4.94
CA PHE A 12 -2.58 -14.03 -4.05
C PHE A 12 -2.40 -13.74 -2.55
N SER A 13 -2.33 -12.46 -2.17
CA SER A 13 -2.12 -12.03 -0.79
C SER A 13 -3.34 -11.26 -0.27
N GLY A 14 -3.87 -11.71 0.86
CA GLY A 14 -4.87 -10.96 1.61
C GLY A 14 -4.25 -9.92 2.54
N LYS A 15 -5.11 -9.28 3.35
CA LYS A 15 -4.68 -8.24 4.31
C LYS A 15 -3.57 -8.72 5.25
N GLU A 16 -3.72 -9.91 5.84
CA GLU A 16 -2.74 -10.46 6.79
C GLU A 16 -1.35 -10.61 6.17
N GLY A 17 -1.27 -11.11 4.94
CA GLY A 17 -0.02 -11.24 4.21
C GLY A 17 0.61 -9.88 3.89
N ALA A 18 -0.20 -8.91 3.48
CA ALA A 18 0.26 -7.55 3.20
C ALA A 18 0.77 -6.85 4.46
N ASP A 19 0.10 -7.02 5.61
CA ASP A 19 0.53 -6.46 6.89
C ASP A 19 1.91 -6.98 7.29
N ILE A 20 2.18 -8.29 7.14
CA ILE A 20 3.49 -8.89 7.41
C ILE A 20 4.58 -8.29 6.49
N VAL A 21 4.27 -8.04 5.22
CA VAL A 21 5.21 -7.40 4.29
C VAL A 21 5.50 -5.97 4.74
N VAL A 22 4.49 -5.20 5.13
CA VAL A 22 4.68 -3.84 5.66
C VAL A 22 5.55 -3.85 6.91
N GLU A 23 5.30 -4.76 7.86
CA GLU A 23 6.13 -4.90 9.07
C GLU A 23 7.60 -5.15 8.72
N LYS A 24 7.87 -6.05 7.76
CA LYS A 24 9.23 -6.31 7.27
C LYS A 24 9.85 -5.08 6.62
N LEU A 25 9.10 -4.33 5.83
CA LEU A 25 9.59 -3.11 5.16
C LEU A 25 9.89 -2.00 6.16
N VAL A 26 9.05 -1.80 7.18
CA VAL A 26 9.29 -0.82 8.26
C VAL A 26 10.60 -1.10 8.98
N ASN A 27 10.93 -2.37 9.21
CA ASN A 27 12.17 -2.77 9.87
C ASN A 27 13.40 -2.73 8.96
N TRP A 28 13.22 -2.86 7.64
CA TRP A 28 14.31 -2.95 6.68
C TRP A 28 14.69 -1.61 6.05
N LEU A 29 13.72 -0.74 5.80
CA LEU A 29 13.94 0.52 5.10
C LEU A 29 14.42 1.62 6.06
N PRO A 30 15.48 2.36 5.72
CA PRO A 30 15.89 3.51 6.51
C PRO A 30 14.89 4.67 6.35
N GLY A 31 14.76 5.48 7.41
CA GLY A 31 13.90 6.65 7.42
C GLY A 31 12.46 6.36 7.89
N LYS A 32 11.57 7.34 7.71
CA LYS A 32 10.14 7.19 8.03
C LYS A 32 9.37 6.98 6.75
N TRP A 33 8.62 5.89 6.71
CA TRP A 33 7.76 5.52 5.59
C TRP A 33 6.32 5.41 6.08
N SER A 34 5.40 5.96 5.31
CA SER A 34 3.96 5.77 5.48
C SER A 34 3.48 4.71 4.50
N PHE A 35 2.57 3.85 4.93
CA PHE A 35 2.06 2.73 4.12
C PHE A 35 0.54 2.75 4.10
N SER A 36 -0.03 2.33 2.98
CA SER A 36 -1.46 2.08 2.80
C SER A 36 -1.63 0.78 2.02
N ILE A 37 -2.66 0.01 2.36
CA ILE A 37 -2.95 -1.30 1.78
C ILE A 37 -4.33 -1.27 1.13
N ALA A 38 -4.39 -1.67 -0.13
CA ALA A 38 -5.63 -1.97 -0.85
C ALA A 38 -5.70 -3.48 -1.14
N ILE A 39 -6.88 -4.09 -1.02
CA ILE A 39 -7.10 -5.53 -1.16
C ILE A 39 -8.22 -5.74 -2.17
N TYR A 40 -7.94 -6.46 -3.24
CA TYR A 40 -8.95 -6.87 -4.20
C TYR A 40 -9.75 -8.06 -3.65
N PRO A 41 -11.08 -8.12 -3.85
CA PRO A 41 -11.94 -7.11 -4.49
C PRO A 41 -12.54 -6.07 -3.53
N HIS A 42 -12.04 -5.98 -2.30
CA HIS A 42 -12.71 -5.22 -1.22
C HIS A 42 -12.58 -3.70 -1.38
N HIS A 43 -11.48 -3.23 -1.97
CA HIS A 43 -11.16 -1.80 -2.08
C HIS A 43 -11.17 -1.28 -3.54
N GLY A 44 -11.57 -2.11 -4.50
CA GLY A 44 -11.57 -1.79 -5.92
C GLY A 44 -11.98 -2.99 -6.77
N GLU A 45 -12.59 -2.73 -7.92
CA GLU A 45 -13.04 -3.74 -8.88
C GLU A 45 -11.97 -4.05 -9.95
N ASP A 46 -10.99 -3.16 -10.08
CA ASP A 46 -9.89 -3.23 -11.04
C ASP A 46 -8.61 -2.62 -10.46
N GLU A 47 -7.51 -2.68 -11.21
CA GLU A 47 -6.22 -2.15 -10.81
C GLU A 47 -6.22 -0.63 -10.52
N ASN A 48 -7.02 0.13 -11.26
CA ASN A 48 -7.03 1.59 -11.14
C ASN A 48 -7.74 2.00 -9.85
N THR A 49 -8.93 1.46 -9.59
CA THR A 49 -9.70 1.70 -8.38
C THR A 49 -8.96 1.21 -7.12
N LEU A 50 -8.24 0.09 -7.23
CA LEU A 50 -7.41 -0.42 -6.14
C LEU A 50 -6.22 0.51 -5.83
N PHE A 51 -5.57 1.03 -6.87
CA PHE A 51 -4.48 1.99 -6.73
C PHE A 51 -4.95 3.34 -6.18
N ASP A 52 -6.06 3.86 -6.70
CA ASP A 52 -6.66 5.13 -6.25
C ASP A 52 -7.06 5.07 -4.78
N TYR A 53 -7.63 3.94 -4.34
CA TYR A 53 -7.91 3.72 -2.91
C TYR A 53 -6.62 3.76 -2.08
N ALA A 54 -5.59 3.00 -2.45
CA ALA A 54 -4.34 2.95 -1.72
C ALA A 54 -3.70 4.34 -1.59
N GLN A 55 -3.63 5.07 -2.71
CA GLN A 55 -3.07 6.42 -2.77
C GLN A 55 -3.90 7.41 -1.94
N GLY A 56 -5.23 7.38 -2.07
CA GLY A 56 -6.12 8.28 -1.32
C GLY A 56 -6.01 8.08 0.19
N GLN A 57 -5.85 6.84 0.65
CA GLN A 57 -5.60 6.55 2.07
C GLN A 57 -4.20 6.99 2.51
N LEU A 58 -3.17 6.78 1.67
CA LEU A 58 -1.81 7.22 1.98
C LEU A 58 -1.73 8.74 2.16
N LEU A 59 -2.35 9.51 1.26
CA LEU A 59 -2.38 10.97 1.35
C LEU A 59 -3.13 11.47 2.59
N LYS A 60 -4.09 10.71 3.13
CA LYS A 60 -4.74 11.04 4.41
C LYS A 60 -3.85 10.80 5.62
N ILE A 61 -2.86 9.92 5.52
CA ILE A 61 -1.89 9.64 6.59
C ILE A 61 -0.80 10.73 6.62
N GLU A 62 -0.46 11.30 5.47
CA GLU A 62 0.58 12.34 5.34
C GLU A 62 0.10 13.77 5.66
N ASN A 63 -1.21 13.99 5.75
CA ASN A 63 -1.83 15.28 6.10
C ASN A 63 -2.22 15.33 7.58
#